data_AF-A0A366K795-F1
#
_entry.id   AF-A0A366K795-F1
#
_cell.length_a   1.000
_cell.length_b   1.000
_cell.length_c   1.000
_cell.angle_alpha   90.00
_cell.angle_beta   90.00
_cell.angle_gamma   90.00
#
_symmetry.space_group_name_H-M   'P 1'
#
loop_
_entity.id
_entity.type
_entity.pdbx_description
1 polymer ?
#
loop_
_entity_poly.entity_id
_entity_poly.type
_entity_poly.pdbx_seq_one_letter_code
_entity_poly.pdbx_strand_id
1 'polypeptide(L)'
;SPVLWRKVGPGLSAGRVQSVATRLIVERERERIAFVRAPYWDRVADLAAPSALSESGSERFQARLVGLGGRRLAGSKDFSSDGQLTAGARKEQARQLDQATAERLAGELKAAEFTVTSLETKPYHRRPQPPFTTSTMQQTAGNRLGMSSRASMRAAQSLYENGYITYMRTDSVTLSQQAISAARKSVEEVYGKQYLASGPKQYVTKTAGAQEAHECIRPAGSRFRSPQELASSLPPDQLKLYTLIWRRTLASQMADATGSTATVRLSAP
;
A
#
# COMPACT_ATOMS: atom_id res chain seq x y z
N SER A 1 18.67 -14.95 -30.64
CA SER A 1 17.72 -14.48 -31.66
C SER A 1 17.51 -15.45 -32.83
N PRO A 2 18.55 -16.06 -33.45
CA PRO A 2 18.35 -16.95 -34.62
C PRO A 2 17.39 -18.13 -34.40
N VAL A 3 17.33 -18.68 -33.18
CA VAL A 3 16.36 -19.72 -32.82
C VAL A 3 14.92 -19.18 -32.84
N LEU A 4 14.68 -17.98 -32.31
CA LEU A 4 13.35 -17.35 -32.31
C LEU A 4 12.88 -17.05 -33.75
N TRP A 5 13.77 -16.62 -34.64
CA TRP A 5 13.41 -16.37 -36.03
C TRP A 5 12.96 -17.63 -36.76
N ARG A 6 13.65 -18.75 -36.53
CA ARG A 6 13.31 -20.05 -37.13
C ARG A 6 12.07 -20.71 -36.50
N LYS A 7 11.72 -20.38 -35.25
CA LYS A 7 10.70 -21.12 -34.47
C LYS A 7 9.47 -20.31 -34.08
N VAL A 8 9.51 -18.98 -34.17
CA VAL A 8 8.43 -18.09 -33.74
C VAL A 8 8.14 -17.03 -34.80
N GLY A 9 9.13 -16.22 -35.17
CA GLY A 9 8.95 -15.19 -36.20
C GLY A 9 10.19 -14.29 -36.39
N PRO A 10 10.42 -13.77 -37.62
CA PRO A 10 11.55 -12.89 -37.91
C PRO A 10 11.47 -11.58 -37.13
N GLY A 11 12.63 -10.96 -36.85
CA GLY A 11 12.71 -9.66 -36.15
C GLY A 11 12.63 -9.72 -34.62
N LEU A 12 12.39 -10.90 -34.02
CA LEU A 12 12.33 -11.05 -32.56
C LEU A 12 13.72 -11.01 -31.90
N SER A 13 13.83 -10.28 -30.78
CA SER A 13 15.03 -10.22 -29.96
C SER A 13 14.93 -11.12 -28.73
N ALA A 14 15.98 -11.89 -28.44
CA ALA A 14 16.12 -12.58 -27.17
C ALA A 14 16.97 -11.74 -26.20
N GLY A 15 16.46 -11.44 -25.01
CA GLY A 15 17.20 -10.71 -23.98
C GLY A 15 17.08 -11.40 -22.62
N ARG A 16 18.21 -11.69 -21.97
CA ARG A 16 18.27 -12.47 -20.70
C ARG A 16 17.31 -11.95 -19.61
N VAL A 17 17.25 -10.63 -19.43
CA VAL A 17 16.39 -10.00 -18.42
C VAL A 17 14.97 -9.79 -18.96
N GLN A 18 14.86 -9.37 -20.22
CA GLN A 18 13.56 -9.08 -20.86
C GLN A 18 12.68 -10.33 -20.99
N SER A 19 13.26 -11.49 -21.32
CA SER A 19 12.53 -12.75 -21.43
C SER A 19 12.00 -13.22 -20.08
N VAL A 20 12.75 -13.03 -18.99
CA VAL A 20 12.29 -13.35 -17.63
C VAL A 20 11.15 -12.42 -17.21
N ALA A 21 11.26 -11.11 -17.48
CA ALA A 21 10.17 -10.17 -17.21
C ALA A 21 8.90 -10.50 -18.01
N THR A 22 9.06 -10.88 -19.29
CA THR A 22 7.95 -11.32 -20.15
C THR A 22 7.31 -12.58 -19.61
N ARG A 23 8.13 -13.56 -19.17
CA ARG A 23 7.66 -14.80 -18.56
C ARG A 23 6.77 -14.54 -17.35
N LEU A 24 7.14 -13.62 -16.44
CA LEU A 24 6.32 -13.31 -15.26
C LEU A 24 4.93 -12.79 -15.62
N ILE A 25 4.82 -11.97 -16.67
CA ILE A 25 3.53 -11.47 -17.18
C ILE A 25 2.71 -12.64 -17.75
N VAL A 26 3.35 -13.49 -18.57
CA VAL A 26 2.69 -14.66 -19.17
C VAL A 26 2.23 -15.66 -18.11
N GLU A 27 3.02 -15.91 -17.06
CA GLU A 27 2.64 -16.79 -15.96
C GLU A 27 1.43 -16.23 -15.21
N ARG A 28 1.40 -14.95 -14.88
CA ARG A 28 0.23 -14.30 -14.28
C ARG A 28 -1.00 -14.36 -15.18
N GLU A 29 -0.85 -14.22 -16.49
CA GLU A 29 -1.99 -14.33 -17.41
C GLU A 29 -2.50 -15.77 -17.52
N ARG A 30 -1.60 -16.77 -17.50
CA ARG A 30 -1.99 -18.18 -17.42
C ARG A 30 -2.74 -18.50 -16.12
N GLU A 31 -2.30 -17.95 -14.99
CA GLU A 31 -3.03 -18.04 -13.72
C GLU A 31 -4.46 -17.47 -13.84
N ARG A 32 -4.63 -16.33 -14.53
CA ARG A 32 -5.94 -15.71 -14.76
C ARG A 32 -6.83 -16.53 -15.69
N ILE A 33 -6.27 -17.10 -16.76
CA ILE A 33 -7.00 -17.98 -17.69
C ILE A 33 -7.46 -19.25 -16.98
N ALA A 34 -6.63 -19.82 -16.11
CA ALA A 34 -6.95 -21.02 -15.34
C ALA A 34 -7.84 -20.75 -14.11
N PHE A 35 -8.11 -19.48 -13.79
CA PHE A 35 -8.85 -19.11 -12.58
C PHE A 35 -10.35 -19.43 -12.72
N VAL A 36 -10.85 -20.28 -11.82
CA VAL A 36 -12.27 -20.62 -11.72
C VAL A 36 -12.91 -19.80 -10.59
N ARG A 37 -13.97 -19.08 -10.92
CA ARG A 37 -14.71 -18.24 -9.95
C ARG A 37 -15.56 -19.10 -9.02
N ALA A 38 -15.51 -18.79 -7.72
CA ALA A 38 -16.42 -19.35 -6.73
C ALA A 38 -17.46 -18.30 -6.31
N PRO A 39 -18.77 -18.57 -6.41
CA PRO A 39 -19.78 -17.68 -5.88
C PRO A 39 -19.89 -17.85 -4.36
N TYR A 40 -19.87 -16.76 -3.61
CA TYR A 40 -20.16 -16.75 -2.18
C TYR A 40 -20.91 -15.47 -1.83
N TRP A 41 -21.75 -15.54 -0.80
CA TRP A 41 -22.54 -14.41 -0.34
C TRP A 41 -22.09 -13.98 1.05
N ASP A 42 -22.29 -12.70 1.36
CA ASP A 42 -22.24 -12.16 2.71
C ASP A 42 -23.50 -11.33 2.99
N ARG A 43 -23.58 -10.81 4.21
CA ARG A 43 -24.60 -9.84 4.58
C ARG A 43 -23.97 -8.68 5.32
N VAL A 44 -24.43 -7.49 4.98
CA VAL A 44 -24.10 -6.26 5.69
C VAL A 44 -25.41 -5.74 6.27
N ALA A 45 -25.41 -5.49 7.57
CA ALA A 45 -26.51 -4.86 8.28
C ALA A 45 -26.16 -3.40 8.54
N ASP A 46 -27.07 -2.49 8.19
CA ASP A 46 -27.05 -1.11 8.66
C ASP A 46 -27.75 -1.06 10.01
N LEU A 47 -26.98 -0.87 11.07
CA LEU A 47 -27.46 -0.91 12.46
C LEU A 47 -27.51 0.50 13.01
N ALA A 48 -28.47 0.74 13.92
CA ALA A 48 -28.51 1.94 14.75
C ALA A 48 -28.26 1.57 16.21
N ALA A 49 -27.61 2.44 16.97
CA ALA A 49 -27.43 2.32 18.42
C ALA A 49 -28.12 3.49 19.14
N PRO A 50 -29.46 3.43 19.34
CA PRO A 50 -30.25 4.58 19.81
C PRO A 50 -29.90 5.04 21.24
N SER A 51 -29.28 4.17 22.05
CA SER A 51 -28.89 4.46 23.44
C SER A 51 -27.44 4.96 23.58
N ALA A 52 -26.70 5.09 22.48
CA ALA A 52 -25.36 5.66 22.51
C ALA A 52 -25.48 7.19 22.42
N LEU A 53 -25.29 7.88 23.53
CA LEU A 53 -25.11 9.34 23.57
C LEU A 53 -24.00 9.73 22.59
N SER A 54 -24.37 10.18 21.39
CA SER A 54 -23.40 10.63 20.40
C SER A 54 -23.28 12.15 20.52
N GLU A 55 -22.11 12.64 20.93
CA GLU A 55 -21.72 14.05 20.72
C GLU A 55 -21.36 14.33 19.25
N SER A 56 -21.27 13.29 18.41
CA SER A 56 -20.64 13.33 17.07
C SER A 56 -21.53 12.89 15.89
N GLY A 57 -22.82 12.66 16.11
CA GLY A 57 -23.84 12.80 15.06
C GLY A 57 -23.99 11.65 14.06
N SER A 58 -23.55 10.43 14.36
CA SER A 58 -24.06 9.26 13.64
C SER A 58 -24.32 8.09 14.56
N GLU A 59 -25.61 7.82 14.77
CA GLU A 59 -26.11 6.67 15.51
C GLU A 59 -26.05 5.38 14.69
N ARG A 60 -25.60 5.44 13.42
CA ARG A 60 -25.64 4.32 12.48
C ARG A 60 -24.26 3.84 12.07
N PHE A 61 -24.12 2.52 11.93
CA PHE A 61 -22.90 1.89 11.46
C PHE A 61 -23.20 0.58 10.72
N GLN A 62 -22.25 0.13 9.91
CA GLN A 62 -22.35 -1.13 9.18
C GLN A 62 -21.67 -2.27 9.92
N ALA A 63 -22.33 -3.42 9.98
CA ALA A 63 -21.76 -4.67 10.48
C ALA A 63 -21.88 -5.76 9.42
N ARG A 64 -20.78 -6.49 9.18
CA ARG A 64 -20.78 -7.65 8.26
C ARG A 64 -21.02 -8.94 9.04
N LEU A 65 -21.87 -9.81 8.49
CA LEU A 65 -22.04 -11.18 8.98
C LEU A 65 -20.76 -11.99 8.77
N VAL A 66 -20.24 -12.56 9.85
CA VAL A 66 -18.94 -13.28 9.87
C VAL A 66 -19.06 -14.73 10.31
N GLY A 67 -20.20 -15.12 10.87
CA GLY A 67 -20.48 -16.49 11.28
C GLY A 67 -21.97 -16.76 11.39
N LEU A 68 -22.36 -18.04 11.26
CA LEU A 68 -23.73 -18.50 11.29
C LEU A 68 -23.78 -19.89 11.94
N GLY A 69 -24.60 -20.06 12.98
CA GLY A 69 -24.72 -21.33 13.72
C GLY A 69 -23.38 -21.81 14.28
N GLY A 70 -22.59 -20.90 14.87
CA GLY A 70 -21.28 -21.19 15.44
C GLY A 70 -20.15 -21.44 14.43
N ARG A 71 -20.44 -21.42 13.11
CA ARG A 71 -19.43 -21.62 12.05
C ARG A 71 -19.06 -20.30 11.40
N ARG A 72 -17.75 -20.09 11.17
CA ARG A 72 -17.25 -18.94 10.39
C ARG A 72 -17.77 -19.01 8.96
N LEU A 73 -18.14 -17.87 8.37
CA LEU A 73 -18.44 -17.80 6.95
C LEU A 73 -17.16 -17.75 6.11
N ALA A 74 -17.17 -18.45 4.97
CA ALA A 74 -16.10 -18.38 3.99
C ALA A 74 -16.12 -17.01 3.29
N GLY A 75 -14.96 -16.36 3.23
CA GLY A 75 -14.75 -15.14 2.45
C GLY A 75 -13.86 -15.40 1.23
N SER A 76 -13.56 -14.37 0.45
CA SER A 76 -12.75 -14.49 -0.78
C SER A 76 -11.42 -15.23 -0.61
N LYS A 77 -10.73 -15.02 0.52
CA LYS A 77 -9.46 -15.69 0.84
C LYS A 77 -9.57 -17.20 1.08
N ASP A 78 -10.79 -17.71 1.29
CA ASP A 78 -11.03 -19.10 1.64
C ASP A 78 -11.20 -20.00 0.41
N PHE A 79 -11.14 -19.42 -0.80
CA PHE A 79 -11.22 -20.13 -2.08
C PHE A 79 -9.86 -20.18 -2.77
N SER A 80 -9.50 -21.35 -3.30
CA SER A 80 -8.34 -21.54 -4.17
C SER A 80 -8.65 -21.12 -5.60
N SER A 81 -7.62 -21.09 -6.45
CA SER A 81 -7.72 -20.68 -7.86
C SER A 81 -8.62 -21.58 -8.72
N ASP A 82 -8.94 -22.78 -8.24
CA ASP A 82 -9.88 -23.73 -8.85
C ASP A 82 -11.34 -23.54 -8.38
N GLY A 83 -11.61 -22.47 -7.63
CA GLY A 83 -12.93 -22.14 -7.11
C GLY A 83 -13.39 -23.02 -5.94
N GLN A 84 -12.52 -23.88 -5.40
CA GLN A 84 -12.84 -24.75 -4.28
C GLN A 84 -12.41 -24.13 -2.96
N LEU A 85 -12.98 -24.61 -1.85
CA LEU A 85 -12.50 -24.19 -0.53
C LEU A 85 -11.07 -24.69 -0.29
N THR A 86 -10.23 -23.80 0.21
CA THR A 86 -8.86 -24.12 0.64
C THR A 86 -8.87 -25.22 1.71
N ALA A 87 -7.76 -25.94 1.83
CA ALA A 87 -7.61 -26.97 2.87
C ALA A 87 -7.81 -26.40 4.29
N GLY A 88 -7.34 -25.17 4.53
CA GLY A 88 -7.55 -24.45 5.79
C GLY A 88 -9.02 -24.17 6.07
N ALA A 89 -9.74 -23.61 5.10
CA ALA A 89 -11.17 -23.33 5.23
C ALA A 89 -12.00 -24.61 5.46
N ARG A 90 -11.66 -25.71 4.77
CA ARG A 90 -12.29 -27.02 4.99
C ARG A 90 -12.01 -27.57 6.39
N LYS A 91 -10.77 -27.48 6.87
CA LYS A 91 -10.38 -27.89 8.23
C LYS A 91 -11.12 -27.10 9.31
N GLU A 92 -11.29 -25.80 9.10
CA GLU A 92 -12.07 -24.92 9.97
C GLU A 92 -13.60 -25.09 9.83
N GLN A 93 -14.05 -25.95 8.91
CA GLN A 93 -15.46 -26.11 8.57
C GLN A 93 -16.14 -24.77 8.21
N ALA A 94 -15.42 -23.90 7.50
CA ALA A 94 -15.93 -22.62 7.05
C ALA A 94 -17.17 -22.84 6.16
N ARG A 95 -18.24 -22.11 6.44
CA ARG A 95 -19.50 -22.22 5.74
C ARG A 95 -19.51 -21.26 4.55
N GLN A 96 -19.54 -21.79 3.34
CA GLN A 96 -19.88 -21.01 2.16
C GLN A 96 -21.37 -20.68 2.19
N LEU A 97 -21.70 -19.39 2.24
CA LEU A 97 -23.08 -18.93 2.24
C LEU A 97 -23.55 -18.80 0.79
N ASP A 98 -24.68 -19.42 0.46
CA ASP A 98 -25.36 -19.29 -0.84
C ASP A 98 -26.37 -18.12 -0.86
N GLN A 99 -26.85 -17.75 -2.05
CA GLN A 99 -27.79 -16.65 -2.23
C GLN A 99 -29.09 -16.81 -1.44
N ALA A 100 -29.74 -17.97 -1.56
CA ALA A 100 -31.06 -18.23 -1.00
C ALA A 100 -31.00 -18.19 0.54
N THR A 101 -29.97 -18.78 1.14
CA THR A 101 -29.72 -18.69 2.57
C THR A 101 -29.43 -17.26 2.99
N ALA A 102 -28.61 -16.53 2.25
CA ALA A 102 -28.31 -15.15 2.59
C ALA A 102 -29.57 -14.26 2.52
N GLU A 103 -30.42 -14.40 1.49
CA GLU A 103 -31.67 -13.64 1.33
C GLU A 103 -32.67 -13.96 2.43
N ARG A 104 -32.83 -15.24 2.77
CA ARG A 104 -33.66 -15.66 3.91
C ARG A 104 -33.20 -15.01 5.21
N LEU A 105 -31.89 -15.06 5.51
CA LEU A 105 -31.33 -14.41 6.71
C LEU A 105 -31.57 -12.91 6.73
N ALA A 106 -31.47 -12.24 5.58
CA ALA A 106 -31.75 -10.80 5.50
C ALA A 106 -33.22 -10.49 5.81
N GLY A 107 -34.15 -11.35 5.39
CA GLY A 107 -35.57 -11.23 5.73
C GLY A 107 -35.83 -11.45 7.22
N GLU A 108 -35.30 -12.53 7.78
CA GLU A 108 -35.47 -12.91 9.19
C GLU A 108 -34.86 -11.88 10.15
N LEU A 109 -33.68 -11.34 9.81
CA LEU A 109 -32.94 -10.42 10.67
C LEU A 109 -33.37 -8.96 10.54
N LYS A 110 -34.29 -8.63 9.62
CA LYS A 110 -34.65 -7.23 9.34
C LYS A 110 -35.23 -6.49 10.55
N ALA A 111 -35.96 -7.21 11.39
CA ALA A 111 -36.55 -6.69 12.64
C ALA A 111 -35.90 -7.28 13.90
N ALA A 112 -34.79 -8.01 13.74
CA ALA A 112 -34.09 -8.61 14.87
C ALA A 112 -33.25 -7.58 15.63
N GLU A 113 -33.19 -7.73 16.95
CA GLU A 113 -32.28 -6.96 17.79
C GLU A 113 -30.88 -7.60 17.76
N PHE A 114 -29.86 -6.76 17.63
CA PHE A 114 -28.46 -7.17 17.67
C PHE A 114 -27.87 -6.83 19.04
N THR A 115 -27.24 -7.79 19.68
CA THR A 115 -26.56 -7.61 20.98
C THR A 115 -25.05 -7.55 20.77
N VAL A 116 -24.38 -6.59 21.42
CA VAL A 116 -22.91 -6.55 21.48
C VAL A 116 -22.42 -7.67 22.39
N THR A 117 -21.66 -8.62 21.84
CA THR A 117 -21.07 -9.74 22.61
C THR A 117 -19.61 -9.49 22.99
N SER A 118 -18.93 -8.59 22.28
CA SER A 118 -17.54 -8.22 22.57
C SER A 118 -17.19 -6.87 21.95
N LEU A 119 -16.40 -6.08 22.67
CA LEU A 119 -15.75 -4.86 22.18
C LEU A 119 -14.28 -4.93 22.59
N GLU A 120 -13.39 -5.04 21.62
CA GLU A 120 -11.94 -5.00 21.84
C GLU A 120 -11.34 -3.75 21.18
N THR A 121 -10.60 -2.97 21.95
CA THR A 121 -9.84 -1.82 21.44
C THR A 121 -8.36 -2.11 21.52
N LYS A 122 -7.67 -2.13 20.37
CA LYS A 122 -6.23 -2.38 20.29
C LYS A 122 -5.50 -1.14 19.77
N PRO A 123 -4.52 -0.59 20.50
CA PRO A 123 -3.69 0.49 19.99
C PRO A 123 -2.81 -0.03 18.84
N TYR A 124 -2.52 0.85 17.88
CA TYR A 124 -1.57 0.56 16.80
C TYR A 124 -0.59 1.70 16.61
N HIS A 125 0.59 1.34 16.10
CA HIS A 125 1.62 2.28 15.66
C HIS A 125 2.05 1.93 14.24
N ARG A 126 2.13 2.92 13.36
CA ARG A 126 2.61 2.75 11.98
C ARG A 126 3.82 3.64 11.74
N ARG A 127 4.97 3.00 11.59
CA ARG A 127 6.24 3.66 11.26
C ARG A 127 6.20 4.31 9.87
N PRO A 128 6.81 5.48 9.69
CA PRO A 128 7.04 6.04 8.37
C PRO A 128 7.90 5.12 7.51
N GLN A 129 7.60 5.12 6.22
CA GLN A 129 8.34 4.38 5.21
C GLN A 129 9.76 4.96 5.05
N PRO A 130 10.75 4.14 4.66
CA PRO A 130 12.11 4.62 4.40
C PRO A 130 12.14 5.66 3.26
N PRO A 131 13.23 6.44 3.16
CA PRO A 131 13.56 7.23 1.98
C PRO A 131 13.56 6.39 0.70
N PHE A 132 13.46 7.06 -0.46
CA PHE A 132 13.32 6.34 -1.72
C PHE A 132 14.62 5.67 -2.17
N THR A 133 14.49 4.45 -2.64
CA THR A 133 15.37 3.80 -3.61
C THR A 133 14.83 4.04 -5.03
N THR A 134 15.58 3.62 -6.05
CA THR A 134 15.12 3.66 -7.45
C THR A 134 13.80 2.92 -7.63
N SER A 135 13.70 1.69 -7.10
CA SER A 135 12.54 0.83 -7.28
C SER A 135 11.30 1.38 -6.55
N THR A 136 11.46 1.82 -5.32
CA THR A 136 10.35 2.36 -4.51
C THR A 136 9.88 3.72 -5.01
N MET A 137 10.79 4.55 -5.57
CA MET A 137 10.42 5.78 -6.27
C MET A 137 9.56 5.48 -7.50
N GLN A 138 10.01 4.59 -8.39
CA GLN A 138 9.28 4.24 -9.61
C GLN A 138 7.89 3.66 -9.30
N GLN A 139 7.81 2.73 -8.34
CA GLN A 139 6.53 2.15 -7.92
C GLN A 139 5.57 3.21 -7.37
N THR A 140 6.08 4.11 -6.51
CA THR A 140 5.22 5.15 -5.91
C THR A 140 4.81 6.21 -6.93
N ALA A 141 5.71 6.59 -7.85
CA ALA A 141 5.40 7.51 -8.94
C ALA A 141 4.37 6.92 -9.91
N GLY A 142 4.47 5.62 -10.24
CA GLY A 142 3.44 4.93 -11.03
C GLY A 142 2.08 4.94 -10.33
N ASN A 143 2.04 4.51 -9.06
CA ASN A 143 0.78 4.38 -8.31
C ASN A 143 0.11 5.71 -7.97
N ARG A 144 0.89 6.78 -7.71
CA ARG A 144 0.34 8.07 -7.23
C ARG A 144 0.30 9.16 -8.28
N LEU A 145 1.19 9.11 -9.28
CA LEU A 145 1.35 10.16 -10.29
C LEU A 145 1.05 9.67 -11.71
N GLY A 146 0.76 8.37 -11.90
CA GLY A 146 0.54 7.79 -13.24
C GLY A 146 1.80 7.76 -14.11
N MET A 147 3.00 7.96 -13.53
CA MET A 147 4.25 8.00 -14.29
C MET A 147 4.75 6.59 -14.61
N SER A 148 5.04 6.32 -15.88
CA SER A 148 5.78 5.10 -16.25
C SER A 148 7.19 5.10 -15.65
N SER A 149 7.84 3.92 -15.56
CA SER A 149 9.25 3.82 -15.16
C SER A 149 10.17 4.69 -16.01
N ARG A 150 9.88 4.83 -17.32
CA ARG A 150 10.66 5.69 -18.22
C ARG A 150 10.45 7.18 -17.91
N ALA A 151 9.20 7.59 -17.72
CA ALA A 151 8.87 8.99 -17.43
C ALA A 151 9.44 9.43 -16.07
N SER A 152 9.27 8.60 -15.04
CA SER A 152 9.84 8.85 -13.71
C SER A 152 11.37 8.95 -13.73
N MET A 153 12.06 8.05 -14.42
CA MET A 153 13.53 8.13 -14.53
C MET A 153 14.02 9.33 -15.34
N ARG A 154 13.31 9.75 -16.39
CA ARG A 154 13.64 10.96 -17.15
C ARG A 154 13.51 12.22 -16.28
N ALA A 155 12.40 12.33 -15.54
CA ALA A 155 12.20 13.45 -14.62
C ALA A 155 13.26 13.45 -13.50
N ALA A 156 13.57 12.29 -12.92
CA ALA A 156 14.60 12.16 -11.89
C ALA A 156 15.99 12.52 -12.41
N GLN A 157 16.35 12.10 -13.63
CA GLN A 157 17.60 12.47 -14.29
C GLN A 157 17.73 13.99 -14.40
N SER A 158 16.70 14.67 -14.93
CA SER A 158 16.70 16.13 -15.04
C SER A 158 16.80 16.80 -13.68
N LEU A 159 16.08 16.32 -12.66
CA LEU A 159 16.17 16.85 -11.31
C LEU A 159 17.59 16.70 -10.71
N TYR A 160 18.25 15.57 -10.97
CA TYR A 160 19.61 15.30 -10.50
C TYR A 160 20.63 16.21 -11.19
N GLU A 161 20.60 16.28 -12.53
CA GLU A 161 21.52 17.10 -13.34
C GLU A 161 21.41 18.59 -13.01
N ASN A 162 20.23 19.05 -12.59
CA ASN A 162 20.01 20.43 -12.17
C ASN A 162 20.14 20.64 -10.64
N GLY A 163 20.68 19.65 -9.91
CA GLY A 163 21.01 19.79 -8.48
C GLY A 163 19.82 19.89 -7.54
N TYR A 164 18.65 19.33 -7.90
CA TYR A 164 17.47 19.28 -7.05
C TYR A 164 17.41 18.04 -6.16
N ILE A 165 17.91 16.90 -6.63
CA ILE A 165 17.90 15.63 -5.88
C ILE A 165 19.28 14.95 -5.92
N THR A 166 19.50 13.98 -5.04
CA THR A 166 20.64 13.06 -5.09
C THR A 166 20.52 12.06 -6.26
N TYR A 167 21.59 11.31 -6.51
CA TYR A 167 21.64 10.35 -7.62
C TYR A 167 20.51 9.31 -7.55
N MET A 168 19.73 9.21 -8.63
CA MET A 168 18.46 8.49 -8.68
C MET A 168 18.58 6.99 -8.99
N ARG A 169 19.79 6.48 -9.23
CA ARG A 169 20.05 5.04 -9.43
C ARG A 169 20.78 4.48 -8.21
N THR A 170 20.00 4.25 -7.18
CA THR A 170 20.43 3.76 -5.87
C THR A 170 19.48 2.68 -5.36
N ASP A 171 20.02 1.70 -4.66
CA ASP A 171 19.31 0.71 -3.85
C ASP A 171 19.35 1.05 -2.35
N SER A 172 20.05 2.13 -1.99
CA SER A 172 20.20 2.58 -0.61
C SER A 172 19.00 3.35 -0.10
N VAL A 173 18.64 3.07 1.16
CA VAL A 173 17.64 3.86 1.93
C VAL A 173 18.30 4.80 2.94
N THR A 174 19.63 4.83 2.96
CA THR A 174 20.41 5.56 3.96
C THR A 174 20.42 7.06 3.68
N LEU A 175 20.24 7.86 4.73
CA LEU A 175 20.46 9.30 4.73
C LEU A 175 21.79 9.62 5.42
N SER A 176 22.48 10.64 4.92
CA SER A 176 23.60 11.27 5.61
C SER A 176 23.12 12.06 6.83
N GLN A 177 24.00 12.30 7.80
CA GLN A 177 23.65 13.10 8.99
C GLN A 177 23.18 14.51 8.62
N GLN A 178 23.81 15.14 7.63
CA GLN A 178 23.37 16.44 7.11
C GLN A 178 21.94 16.38 6.57
N ALA A 179 21.60 15.32 5.82
CA ALA A 179 20.27 15.14 5.26
C ALA A 179 19.20 14.85 6.32
N ILE A 180 19.55 14.11 7.39
CA ILE A 180 18.67 13.90 8.54
C ILE A 180 18.36 15.24 9.22
N SER A 181 19.40 16.05 9.49
CA SER A 181 19.22 17.37 10.09
C SER A 181 18.35 18.29 9.21
N ALA A 182 18.60 18.31 7.89
CA ALA A 182 17.80 19.08 6.95
C ALA A 182 16.34 18.62 6.91
N ALA A 183 16.09 17.31 6.84
CA ALA A 183 14.74 16.74 6.87
C ALA A 183 13.99 17.10 8.15
N ARG A 184 14.64 16.97 9.31
CA ARG A 184 14.03 17.30 10.62
C ARG A 184 13.71 18.80 10.71
N LYS A 185 14.63 19.67 10.29
CA LYS A 185 14.38 21.11 10.22
C LYS A 185 13.19 21.44 9.33
N SER A 186 13.10 20.85 8.14
CA SER A 186 11.96 21.05 7.23
C SER A 186 10.65 20.50 7.80
N VAL A 187 10.65 19.40 8.56
CA VAL A 187 9.45 18.91 9.25
C VAL A 187 8.98 19.93 10.30
N GLU A 188 9.91 20.45 11.10
CA GLU A 188 9.61 21.45 12.12
C GLU A 188 9.01 22.73 11.51
N GLU A 189 9.62 23.25 10.44
CA GLU A 189 9.17 24.46 9.75
C GLU A 189 7.78 24.29 9.11
N VAL A 190 7.49 23.11 8.55
CA VAL A 190 6.25 22.90 7.77
C VAL A 190 5.09 22.37 8.62
N TYR A 191 5.36 21.48 9.57
CA TYR A 191 4.33 20.79 10.35
C TYR A 191 4.36 21.13 11.84
N GLY A 192 5.52 21.54 12.37
CA GLY A 192 5.73 21.81 13.79
C GLY A 192 6.46 20.69 14.53
N LYS A 193 7.08 21.05 15.67
CA LYS A 193 7.92 20.15 16.49
C LYS A 193 7.21 18.86 16.93
N GLN A 194 5.91 18.92 17.17
CA GLN A 194 5.10 17.78 17.63
C GLN A 194 5.02 16.63 16.61
N TYR A 195 5.32 16.89 15.33
CA TYR A 195 5.34 15.87 14.29
C TYR A 195 6.72 15.25 14.07
N LEU A 196 7.76 15.69 14.78
CA LEU A 196 9.09 15.08 14.72
C LEU A 196 9.13 13.76 15.48
N ALA A 197 9.90 12.81 14.94
CA ALA A 197 10.34 11.68 15.77
C ALA A 197 11.20 12.18 16.94
N SER A 198 11.09 11.51 18.08
CA SER A 198 11.83 11.83 19.31
C SER A 198 13.35 11.93 19.08
N GLY A 199 13.89 11.08 18.21
CA GLY A 199 15.28 11.13 17.76
C GLY A 199 15.42 11.01 16.23
N PRO A 200 16.64 11.21 15.71
CA PRO A 200 16.94 10.97 14.29
C PRO A 200 16.69 9.50 13.94
N LYS A 201 15.99 9.26 12.82
CA LYS A 201 15.68 7.92 12.33
C LYS A 201 16.67 7.53 11.24
N GLN A 202 17.41 6.44 11.46
CA GLN A 202 18.29 5.88 10.45
C GLN A 202 17.69 4.61 9.85
N TYR A 203 17.68 4.54 8.52
CA TYR A 203 17.24 3.38 7.77
C TYR A 203 18.47 2.71 7.13
N VAL A 204 18.56 1.40 7.29
CA VAL A 204 19.71 0.60 6.84
C VAL A 204 19.26 -0.35 5.74
N THR A 205 20.02 -0.36 4.65
CA THR A 205 19.82 -1.29 3.53
C THR A 205 20.19 -2.70 4.00
N LYS A 206 19.28 -3.66 3.84
CA LYS A 206 19.48 -5.04 4.33
C LYS A 206 20.30 -5.93 3.39
N THR A 207 20.48 -5.51 2.14
CA THR A 207 21.12 -6.30 1.09
C THR A 207 22.18 -5.45 0.43
N ALA A 208 23.44 -5.83 0.64
CA ALA A 208 24.60 -5.14 0.11
C ALA A 208 24.85 -5.51 -1.34
N GLY A 209 24.84 -4.53 -2.23
CA GLY A 209 25.41 -4.64 -3.58
C GLY A 209 26.73 -3.88 -3.65
N ALA A 210 27.64 -4.24 -4.58
CA ALA A 210 28.94 -3.58 -4.75
C ALA A 210 28.90 -2.07 -5.11
N GLN A 211 27.72 -1.44 -5.16
CA GLN A 211 27.49 -0.01 -5.44
C GLN A 211 27.07 0.79 -4.19
N GLU A 212 27.27 0.22 -2.98
CA GLU A 212 26.85 0.72 -1.66
C GLU A 212 27.36 2.11 -1.23
N ALA A 213 28.09 2.84 -2.06
CA ALA A 213 28.61 4.17 -1.74
C ALA A 213 27.61 5.31 -1.96
N HIS A 214 26.35 5.01 -2.30
CA HIS A 214 25.34 6.03 -2.62
C HIS A 214 24.29 6.20 -1.53
N GLU A 215 23.90 7.46 -1.31
CA GLU A 215 22.77 7.82 -0.47
C GLU A 215 21.45 7.46 -1.17
N CYS A 216 20.35 7.43 -0.42
CA CYS A 216 19.00 7.35 -0.96
C CYS A 216 18.65 8.53 -1.89
N ILE A 217 17.53 8.41 -2.60
CA ILE A 217 16.94 9.49 -3.39
C ILE A 217 16.22 10.47 -2.45
N ARG A 218 16.73 11.69 -2.36
CA ARG A 218 16.23 12.77 -1.51
C ARG A 218 16.50 14.15 -2.15
N PRO A 219 15.91 15.24 -1.65
CA PRO A 219 16.32 16.59 -2.07
C PRO A 219 17.80 16.83 -1.81
N ALA A 220 18.47 17.55 -2.71
CA ALA A 220 19.89 17.89 -2.60
C ALA A 220 20.13 19.12 -1.70
N GLY A 221 21.38 19.33 -1.30
CA GLY A 221 21.82 20.46 -0.48
C GLY A 221 21.64 20.27 1.04
N SER A 222 22.18 21.23 1.80
CA SER A 222 22.10 21.30 3.27
C SER A 222 20.76 21.87 3.78
N ARG A 223 19.99 22.52 2.89
CA ARG A 223 18.61 22.96 3.10
C ARG A 223 17.76 22.45 1.95
N PHE A 224 16.65 21.78 2.26
CA PHE A 224 15.74 21.29 1.24
C PHE A 224 14.79 22.39 0.81
N ARG A 225 14.82 22.74 -0.48
CA ARG A 225 13.87 23.69 -1.09
C ARG A 225 12.47 23.10 -1.03
N SER A 226 11.48 23.85 -0.57
CA SER A 226 10.09 23.39 -0.59
C SER A 226 9.59 23.24 -2.02
N PRO A 227 8.60 22.37 -2.28
CA PRO A 227 7.93 22.33 -3.59
C PRO A 227 7.40 23.68 -4.05
N GLN A 228 6.91 24.52 -3.13
CA GLN A 228 6.40 25.85 -3.41
C GLN A 228 7.51 26.78 -3.94
N GLU A 229 8.70 26.74 -3.35
CA GLU A 229 9.87 27.49 -3.85
C GLU A 229 10.29 27.08 -5.27
N LEU A 230 10.01 25.84 -5.67
CA LEU A 230 10.37 25.31 -6.98
C LEU A 230 9.25 25.37 -8.03
N ALA A 231 8.04 25.75 -7.62
CA ALA A 231 6.85 25.62 -8.45
C ALA A 231 6.91 26.43 -9.76
N SER A 232 7.58 27.59 -9.74
CA SER A 232 7.79 28.45 -10.91
C SER A 232 8.97 28.02 -11.78
N SER A 233 9.89 27.21 -11.26
CA SER A 233 11.16 26.88 -11.92
C SER A 233 11.19 25.48 -12.53
N LEU A 234 10.30 24.59 -12.07
CA LEU A 234 10.27 23.20 -12.53
C LEU A 234 9.09 22.93 -13.46
N PRO A 235 9.30 22.17 -14.55
CA PRO A 235 8.20 21.61 -15.33
C PRO A 235 7.25 20.78 -14.45
N PRO A 236 5.95 20.70 -14.77
CA PRO A 236 4.95 20.05 -13.91
C PRO A 236 5.29 18.62 -13.48
N ASP A 237 5.82 17.79 -14.38
CA ASP A 237 6.17 16.40 -14.08
C ASP A 237 7.39 16.29 -13.16
N GLN A 238 8.36 17.20 -13.30
CA GLN A 238 9.51 17.28 -12.40
C GLN A 238 9.10 17.77 -11.03
N LEU A 239 8.21 18.79 -10.97
CA LEU A 239 7.68 19.30 -9.71
C LEU A 239 6.89 18.24 -8.95
N LYS A 240 6.04 17.46 -9.64
CA LYS A 240 5.29 16.34 -9.04
C LYS A 240 6.23 15.29 -8.45
N LEU A 241 7.25 14.88 -9.19
CA LEU A 241 8.22 13.89 -8.73
C LEU A 241 9.07 14.42 -7.57
N TYR A 242 9.55 15.66 -7.66
CA TYR A 242 10.28 16.32 -6.58
C TYR A 242 9.44 16.41 -5.31
N THR A 243 8.16 16.81 -5.42
CA THR A 243 7.22 16.88 -4.29
C THR A 243 7.06 15.52 -3.64
N LEU A 244 6.97 14.45 -4.43
CA LEU A 244 6.88 13.09 -3.92
C LEU A 244 8.15 12.69 -3.14
N ILE A 245 9.33 12.96 -3.70
CA ILE A 245 10.63 12.70 -3.07
C ILE A 245 10.75 13.48 -1.76
N TRP A 246 10.52 14.79 -1.81
CA TRP A 246 10.57 15.69 -0.65
C TRP A 246 9.66 15.21 0.48
N ARG A 247 8.40 14.89 0.19
CA ARG A 247 7.44 14.37 1.19
C ARG A 247 7.90 13.05 1.80
N ARG A 248 8.45 12.13 1.00
CA ARG A 248 8.97 10.85 1.50
C ARG A 248 10.17 11.05 2.43
N THR A 249 11.11 11.90 2.06
CA THR A 249 12.29 12.20 2.86
C THR A 249 11.91 12.82 4.21
N LEU A 250 11.03 13.84 4.21
CA LEU A 250 10.56 14.45 5.45
C LEU A 250 9.81 13.44 6.32
N ALA A 251 8.85 12.70 5.74
CA ALA A 251 8.07 11.70 6.46
C ALA A 251 8.95 10.65 7.15
N SER A 252 10.08 10.27 6.56
CA SER A 252 11.01 9.31 7.19
C SER A 252 11.54 9.76 8.56
N GLN A 253 11.55 11.07 8.84
CA GLN A 253 11.99 11.64 10.12
C GLN A 253 10.83 12.08 11.04
N MET A 254 9.58 11.87 10.61
CA MET A 254 8.40 12.21 11.41
C MET A 254 8.08 11.14 12.47
N ALA A 255 7.27 11.50 13.46
CA ALA A 255 6.74 10.58 14.47
C ALA A 255 5.93 9.43 13.83
N ASP A 256 5.77 8.35 14.58
CA ASP A 256 4.92 7.24 14.15
C ASP A 256 3.44 7.68 14.19
N ALA A 257 2.65 7.23 13.22
CA ALA A 257 1.21 7.41 13.31
C ALA A 257 0.66 6.47 14.40
N THR A 258 -0.12 7.01 15.33
CA THR A 258 -0.72 6.24 16.43
C THR A 258 -2.24 6.33 16.33
N GLY A 259 -2.92 5.31 16.87
CA GLY A 259 -4.37 5.28 16.93
C GLY A 259 -4.86 4.01 17.60
N SER A 260 -6.16 3.77 17.57
CA SER A 260 -6.76 2.53 18.04
C SER A 260 -7.62 1.91 16.95
N THR A 261 -7.73 0.59 16.99
CA THR A 261 -8.71 -0.18 16.21
C THR A 261 -9.70 -0.79 17.19
N ALA A 262 -10.97 -0.43 17.05
CA ALA A 262 -12.07 -1.07 17.77
C ALA A 262 -12.63 -2.22 16.92
N THR A 263 -12.78 -3.39 17.53
CA THR A 263 -13.44 -4.55 16.93
C THR A 263 -14.66 -4.89 17.77
N VAL A 264 -15.85 -4.78 17.15
CA VAL A 264 -17.13 -5.11 17.79
C VAL A 264 -17.63 -6.44 17.25
N ARG A 265 -18.08 -7.33 18.14
CA ARG A 265 -18.83 -8.55 17.79
C ARG A 265 -20.27 -8.36 18.21
N LEU A 266 -21.16 -8.71 17.29
CA LEU A 266 -22.59 -8.64 17.46
C LEU A 266 -23.17 -10.03 17.25
N SER A 267 -24.21 -10.36 18.02
CA SER A 267 -25.05 -11.54 17.79
C SER A 267 -26.48 -11.12 17.57
N ALA A 268 -27.17 -11.84 16.68
CA ALA A 268 -28.61 -11.81 16.51
C ALA A 268 -29.12 -13.27 16.48
N PRO A 269 -30.43 -13.51 16.73
CA PRO A 269 -31.03 -14.83 16.75
C PRO A 269 -30.80 -15.65 15.46
#